data_AF-A0A2G9QJU4-F1
#
_entry.id   AF-A0A2G9QJU4-F1
#
_cell.length_a   1.000
_cell.length_b   1.000
_cell.length_c   1.000
_cell.angle_alpha   90.00
_cell.angle_beta   90.00
_cell.angle_gamma   90.00
#
_symmetry.space_group_name_H-M   'P 1'
#
loop_
_entity.id
_entity.type
_entity.pdbx_description
1 polymer ?
#
loop_
_entity_poly.entity_id
_entity_poly.type
_entity_poly.pdbx_seq_one_letter_code
_entity_poly.pdbx_strand_id
1 'polypeptide(L)'
;YAFFDRDDVALHNVAEFFKEHSHEEREHAEKFMKYQNKRGGRVVLQDIKKPERDEWGNTLEAMQAALQLEKTVNQALLDLHKLATDKVDPHLCDFLESEYLEEQVKDIKRIGDFITNLKRLGLPENGMGEYLFDKHSVKESS
;
A
#
# COMPACT_ATOMS: atom_id res chain seq x y z
N TYR A 1 9.63 -0.35 -5.31
CA TYR A 1 10.62 -1.35 -5.75
C TYR A 1 11.69 -0.72 -6.64
N ALA A 2 11.40 -0.45 -7.93
CA ALA A 2 12.43 -0.14 -8.92
C ALA A 2 13.40 1.00 -8.55
N PHE A 3 12.91 2.07 -7.90
CA PHE A 3 13.76 3.16 -7.44
C PHE A 3 14.81 2.72 -6.40
N PHE A 4 14.40 1.93 -5.40
CA PHE A 4 15.30 1.46 -4.33
C PHE A 4 16.26 0.34 -4.77
N ASP A 5 16.00 -0.28 -5.92
CA ASP A 5 16.85 -1.33 -6.51
C ASP A 5 17.96 -0.78 -7.42
N ARG A 6 17.97 0.54 -7.66
CA ARG A 6 19.04 1.20 -8.42
C ARG A 6 20.37 1.14 -7.67
N ASP A 7 21.47 1.17 -8.43
CA ASP A 7 22.83 1.16 -7.90
C ASP A 7 23.19 2.39 -7.06
N ASP A 8 22.53 3.53 -7.33
CA ASP A 8 22.72 4.79 -6.60
C ASP A 8 21.79 4.95 -5.37
N VAL A 9 20.94 3.97 -5.08
CA VAL A 9 20.08 3.92 -3.87
C VAL A 9 20.36 2.67 -3.02
N ALA A 10 20.33 1.48 -3.65
CA ALA A 10 20.79 0.20 -3.11
C ALA A 10 20.19 -0.23 -1.74
N LEU A 11 18.88 -0.04 -1.54
CA LEU A 11 18.15 -0.47 -0.32
C LEU A 11 17.26 -1.68 -0.63
N HIS A 12 17.87 -2.87 -0.66
CA HIS A 12 17.23 -4.08 -1.17
C HIS A 12 16.00 -4.54 -0.38
N ASN A 13 15.99 -4.44 0.96
CA ASN A 13 14.83 -4.89 1.74
C ASN A 13 13.68 -3.88 1.60
N VAL A 14 13.96 -2.58 1.54
CA VAL A 14 12.96 -1.56 1.21
C VAL A 14 12.39 -1.80 -0.19
N ALA A 15 13.25 -2.15 -1.16
CA ALA A 15 12.83 -2.48 -2.51
C ALA A 15 11.88 -3.70 -2.51
N GLU A 16 12.26 -4.76 -1.79
CA GLU A 16 11.48 -6.01 -1.62
C GLU A 16 10.12 -5.74 -0.97
N PHE A 17 10.06 -4.97 0.12
CA PHE A 17 8.82 -4.56 0.76
C PHE A 17 7.82 -3.92 -0.22
N PHE A 18 8.26 -2.93 -1.00
CA PHE A 18 7.39 -2.30 -1.99
C PHE A 18 7.05 -3.22 -3.17
N LYS A 19 7.86 -4.26 -3.42
CA LYS A 19 7.56 -5.27 -4.44
C LYS A 19 6.48 -6.22 -3.97
N GLU A 20 6.56 -6.67 -2.71
CA GLU A 20 5.53 -7.48 -2.05
C GLU A 20 4.20 -6.75 -2.03
N HIS A 21 4.17 -5.49 -1.59
CA HIS A 21 2.93 -4.67 -1.60
C HIS A 21 2.36 -4.51 -3.01
N SER A 22 3.22 -4.36 -4.03
CA SER A 22 2.75 -4.30 -5.41
C SER A 22 2.12 -5.62 -5.89
N HIS A 23 2.53 -6.76 -5.33
CA HIS A 23 1.92 -8.05 -5.63
C HIS A 23 0.60 -8.22 -4.87
N GLU A 24 0.55 -7.85 -3.60
CA GLU A 24 -0.68 -7.86 -2.78
C GLU A 24 -1.77 -6.98 -3.40
N GLU A 25 -1.45 -5.75 -3.81
CA GLU A 25 -2.41 -4.85 -4.47
C GLU A 25 -2.93 -5.40 -5.82
N ARG A 26 -2.12 -6.20 -6.52
CA ARG A 26 -2.59 -6.91 -7.71
C ARG A 26 -3.58 -7.99 -7.34
N GLU A 27 -3.34 -8.74 -6.27
CA GLU A 27 -4.29 -9.74 -5.77
C GLU A 27 -5.61 -9.09 -5.34
N HIS A 28 -5.56 -7.92 -4.67
CA HIS A 28 -6.74 -7.10 -4.33
C HIS A 28 -7.55 -6.74 -5.58
N ALA A 29 -6.89 -6.25 -6.63
CA ALA A 29 -7.57 -5.95 -7.91
C ALA A 29 -8.22 -7.21 -8.51
N GLU A 30 -7.54 -8.36 -8.49
CA GLU A 30 -8.07 -9.63 -8.99
C GLU A 30 -9.25 -10.15 -8.15
N LYS A 31 -9.23 -9.97 -6.81
CA LYS A 31 -10.38 -10.28 -5.93
C LYS A 31 -11.61 -9.47 -6.33
N PHE A 32 -11.48 -8.17 -6.61
CA PHE A 32 -12.59 -7.35 -7.12
C PHE A 32 -13.12 -7.84 -8.46
N MET A 33 -12.26 -8.19 -9.42
CA MET A 33 -12.70 -8.72 -10.71
C MET A 33 -13.48 -10.04 -10.56
N LYS A 34 -12.99 -10.95 -9.69
CA LYS A 34 -13.68 -12.20 -9.36
C LYS A 34 -15.04 -11.93 -8.71
N TYR A 35 -15.09 -11.00 -7.75
CA TYR A 35 -16.33 -10.62 -7.07
C TYR A 35 -17.35 -10.01 -8.03
N GLN A 36 -16.92 -9.11 -8.92
CA GLN A 36 -17.76 -8.51 -9.95
C GLN A 36 -18.43 -9.59 -10.83
N ASN A 37 -17.65 -10.59 -11.27
CA ASN A 37 -18.18 -11.73 -12.02
C ASN A 37 -19.10 -12.62 -11.17
N LYS A 38 -18.77 -12.87 -9.90
CA LYS A 38 -19.60 -13.64 -8.94
C LYS A 38 -21.01 -13.05 -8.80
N ARG A 39 -21.12 -11.71 -8.80
CA ARG A 39 -22.39 -10.99 -8.71
C ARG A 39 -23.12 -10.83 -10.04
N GLY A 40 -22.59 -11.40 -11.13
CA GLY A 40 -23.18 -11.30 -12.48
C GLY A 40 -22.88 -9.97 -13.19
N GLY A 41 -22.02 -9.12 -12.60
CA GLY A 41 -21.57 -7.86 -13.18
C GLY A 41 -20.68 -8.05 -14.41
N ARG A 42 -20.20 -6.93 -14.95
CA ARG A 42 -19.23 -6.92 -16.06
C ARG A 42 -18.05 -6.04 -15.67
N VAL A 43 -16.85 -6.53 -15.92
CA VAL A 43 -15.61 -5.77 -15.71
C VAL A 43 -15.40 -4.87 -16.93
N VAL A 44 -15.21 -3.57 -16.68
CA VAL A 44 -14.87 -2.58 -17.72
C VAL A 44 -13.55 -1.95 -17.32
N LEU A 45 -12.46 -2.38 -17.96
CA LEU A 45 -11.11 -1.89 -17.67
C LEU A 45 -10.91 -0.48 -18.21
N GLN A 46 -10.05 0.28 -17.54
CA GLN A 46 -9.63 1.64 -17.91
C GLN A 46 -8.10 1.73 -17.88
N ASP A 47 -7.55 2.80 -18.46
CA ASP A 47 -6.12 3.05 -18.42
C ASP A 47 -5.62 3.26 -16.99
N ILE A 48 -4.57 2.53 -16.60
CA ILE A 48 -3.86 2.73 -15.35
C ILE A 48 -2.89 3.90 -15.55
N LYS A 49 -3.09 4.98 -14.79
CA LYS A 49 -2.20 6.15 -14.84
C LYS A 49 -0.84 5.78 -14.24
N LYS A 50 0.22 6.35 -14.82
CA LYS A 50 1.56 6.23 -14.24
C LYS A 50 1.60 6.91 -12.85
N PRO A 51 2.56 6.53 -11.98
CA PRO A 51 2.77 7.24 -10.71
C PRO A 51 3.04 8.74 -10.90
N GLU A 52 2.79 9.53 -9.86
CA GLU A 52 2.95 11.00 -9.90
C GLU A 52 4.39 11.47 -10.11
N ARG A 53 5.37 10.62 -9.76
CA ARG A 53 6.80 10.90 -9.84
C ARG A 53 7.58 9.62 -10.13
N ASP A 54 8.75 9.79 -10.73
CA ASP A 54 9.67 8.69 -11.07
C ASP A 54 10.82 8.57 -10.03
N GLU A 55 11.15 9.67 -9.34
CA GLU A 55 12.13 9.77 -8.25
C GLU A 55 11.40 9.87 -6.89
N TRP A 56 11.80 9.05 -5.92
CA TRP A 56 11.10 8.94 -4.62
C TRP A 56 11.90 9.44 -3.41
N GLY A 57 13.11 9.95 -3.64
CA GLY A 57 13.95 10.53 -2.59
C GLY A 57 14.51 9.46 -1.65
N ASN A 58 14.16 9.54 -0.38
CA ASN A 58 14.57 8.57 0.64
C ASN A 58 13.38 7.71 1.11
N THR A 59 13.67 6.71 1.93
CA THR A 59 12.69 5.77 2.48
C THR A 59 11.60 6.48 3.27
N LEU A 60 11.91 7.56 3.99
CA LEU A 60 10.91 8.33 4.74
C LEU A 60 9.89 8.98 3.78
N GLU A 61 10.35 9.63 2.72
CA GLU A 61 9.49 10.24 1.71
C GLU A 61 8.64 9.20 0.97
N ALA A 62 9.23 8.08 0.58
CA ALA A 62 8.50 6.99 -0.08
C ALA A 62 7.44 6.37 0.84
N MET A 63 7.74 6.15 2.12
CA MET A 63 6.78 5.63 3.10
C MET A 63 5.65 6.62 3.36
N GLN A 64 5.93 7.93 3.37
CA GLN A 64 4.90 8.96 3.48
C GLN A 64 3.97 8.99 2.27
N ALA A 65 4.52 8.84 1.06
CA ALA A 65 3.73 8.73 -0.16
C ALA A 65 2.86 7.46 -0.15
N ALA A 66 3.43 6.32 0.26
CA ALA A 66 2.70 5.06 0.43
C ALA A 66 1.56 5.21 1.46
N LEU A 67 1.82 5.80 2.63
CA LEU A 67 0.77 6.03 3.63
C LEU A 67 -0.38 6.89 3.09
N GLN A 68 -0.07 7.90 2.27
CA GLN A 68 -1.09 8.75 1.67
C GLN A 68 -1.89 7.99 0.59
N LEU A 69 -1.24 7.14 -0.20
CA LEU A 69 -1.91 6.26 -1.15
C LEU A 69 -2.85 5.29 -0.43
N GLU A 70 -2.38 4.60 0.60
CA GLU A 70 -3.19 3.67 1.40
C GLU A 70 -4.42 4.34 2.02
N LYS A 71 -4.26 5.57 2.56
CA LYS A 71 -5.40 6.34 3.08
C LYS A 71 -6.39 6.71 1.99
N THR A 72 -5.92 6.97 0.77
CA THR A 72 -6.78 7.31 -0.37
C THR A 72 -7.57 6.07 -0.83
N VAL A 73 -6.91 4.91 -0.91
CA VAL A 73 -7.56 3.63 -1.22
C VAL A 73 -8.58 3.26 -0.14
N ASN A 74 -8.20 3.37 1.13
CA ASN A 74 -9.11 3.12 2.25
C ASN A 74 -10.33 4.06 2.22
N GLN A 75 -10.16 5.34 1.88
CA GLN A 75 -11.30 6.25 1.72
C GLN A 75 -12.23 5.80 0.58
N ALA A 76 -11.69 5.37 -0.56
CA ALA A 76 -12.48 4.84 -1.66
C ALA A 76 -13.26 3.56 -1.26
N LEU A 77 -12.65 2.69 -0.45
CA LEU A 77 -13.31 1.50 0.10
C LEU A 77 -14.44 1.87 1.07
N LEU A 78 -14.24 2.85 1.96
CA LEU A 78 -15.27 3.34 2.86
C LEU A 78 -16.44 3.98 2.10
N ASP A 79 -16.15 4.74 1.05
CA ASP A 79 -17.18 5.35 0.19
C ASP A 79 -17.97 4.26 -0.57
N LEU A 80 -17.28 3.22 -1.06
CA LEU A 80 -17.92 2.08 -1.70
C LEU A 80 -18.78 1.26 -0.72
N HIS A 81 -18.30 1.06 0.51
CA HIS A 81 -19.05 0.39 1.58
C HIS A 81 -20.31 1.18 1.96
N LYS A 82 -20.18 2.51 2.10
CA LYS A 82 -21.33 3.38 2.31
C LYS A 82 -22.35 3.26 1.18
N LEU A 83 -21.89 3.26 -0.08
CA LEU A 83 -22.77 3.06 -1.23
C LEU A 83 -23.47 1.70 -1.18
N ALA A 84 -22.75 0.63 -0.84
CA ALA A 84 -23.32 -0.71 -0.68
C ALA A 84 -24.40 -0.73 0.41
N THR A 85 -24.14 -0.06 1.54
CA THR A 85 -25.08 0.10 2.66
C THR A 85 -26.33 0.87 2.23
N ASP A 86 -26.16 2.00 1.55
CA ASP A 86 -27.27 2.83 1.04
C ASP A 86 -28.12 2.08 0.00
N LYS A 87 -27.51 1.14 -0.73
CA LYS A 87 -28.19 0.26 -1.69
C LYS A 87 -28.69 -1.06 -1.09
N VAL A 88 -28.51 -1.27 0.21
CA VAL A 88 -28.94 -2.47 0.94
C VAL A 88 -28.31 -3.73 0.32
N ASP A 89 -27.01 -3.69 0.01
CA ASP A 89 -26.22 -4.83 -0.46
C ASP A 89 -25.34 -5.39 0.66
N PRO A 90 -25.88 -6.22 1.57
CA PRO A 90 -25.15 -6.72 2.73
C PRO A 90 -23.97 -7.62 2.35
N HIS A 91 -24.05 -8.33 1.21
CA HIS A 91 -22.97 -9.21 0.77
C HIS A 91 -21.80 -8.40 0.16
N LEU A 92 -22.03 -7.20 -0.35
CA LEU A 92 -20.93 -6.29 -0.72
C LEU A 92 -20.31 -5.63 0.51
N CYS A 93 -21.12 -5.23 1.50
CA CYS A 93 -20.59 -4.74 2.77
C CYS A 93 -19.66 -5.77 3.43
N ASP A 94 -20.14 -7.01 3.61
CA ASP A 94 -19.38 -8.11 4.20
C ASP A 94 -18.08 -8.42 3.44
N PHE A 95 -18.13 -8.40 2.11
CA PHE A 95 -16.94 -8.59 1.27
C PHE A 95 -15.90 -7.49 1.49
N LEU A 96 -16.31 -6.22 1.54
CA LEU A 96 -15.40 -5.11 1.77
C LEU A 96 -14.81 -5.13 3.19
N GLU A 97 -15.63 -5.46 4.19
CA GLU A 97 -15.21 -5.60 5.59
C GLU A 97 -14.18 -6.72 5.77
N SER A 98 -14.47 -7.90 5.22
CA SER A 98 -13.67 -9.11 5.44
C SER A 98 -12.37 -9.13 4.64
N GLU A 99 -12.40 -8.65 3.39
CA GLU A 99 -11.28 -8.83 2.45
C GLU A 99 -10.42 -7.59 2.26
N TYR A 100 -10.81 -6.41 2.77
CA TYR A 100 -10.07 -5.16 2.52
C TYR A 100 -9.94 -4.25 3.74
N LEU A 101 -11.04 -3.89 4.42
CA LEU A 101 -10.99 -2.84 5.45
C LEU A 101 -10.10 -3.21 6.64
N GLU A 102 -10.08 -4.48 7.05
CA GLU A 102 -9.19 -4.97 8.10
C GLU A 102 -7.72 -4.95 7.67
N GLU A 103 -7.42 -5.29 6.41
CA GLU A 103 -6.06 -5.26 5.85
C GLU A 103 -5.55 -3.81 5.75
N GLN A 104 -6.35 -2.90 5.20
CA GLN A 104 -6.02 -1.48 5.11
C GLN A 104 -5.64 -0.86 6.46
N VAL A 105 -6.36 -1.18 7.53
CA VAL A 105 -6.05 -0.64 8.87
C VAL A 105 -4.71 -1.15 9.37
N LYS A 106 -4.38 -2.43 9.12
CA LYS A 106 -3.08 -3.02 9.48
C LYS A 106 -1.94 -2.37 8.70
N ASP A 107 -2.11 -2.17 7.39
CA ASP A 107 -1.06 -1.60 6.54
C ASP A 107 -0.81 -0.12 6.85
N ILE A 108 -1.89 0.67 7.02
CA ILE A 108 -1.79 2.07 7.46
C ILE A 108 -1.04 2.16 8.79
N LYS A 109 -1.32 1.24 9.73
CA LYS A 109 -0.64 1.19 11.02
C LYS A 109 0.83 0.83 10.87
N ARG A 110 1.15 -0.21 10.10
CA ARG A 110 2.52 -0.68 9.85
C ARG A 110 3.38 0.40 9.19
N ILE A 111 2.88 1.04 8.14
CA ILE A 111 3.58 2.14 7.48
C ILE A 111 3.75 3.34 8.43
N GLY A 112 2.74 3.63 9.26
CA GLY A 112 2.83 4.66 10.30
C GLY A 112 3.94 4.40 11.33
N ASP A 113 4.14 3.15 11.73
CA ASP A 113 5.23 2.75 12.63
C ASP A 113 6.60 2.89 11.96
N PHE A 114 6.70 2.50 10.68
CA PHE A 114 7.91 2.67 9.89
C PHE A 114 8.32 4.14 9.78
N ILE A 115 7.38 5.03 9.43
CA ILE A 115 7.62 6.48 9.40
C ILE A 115 8.11 6.99 10.76
N THR A 116 7.52 6.51 11.86
CA THR A 116 7.93 6.90 13.21
C THR A 116 9.37 6.48 13.52
N ASN A 117 9.74 5.25 13.16
CA ASN A 117 11.10 4.74 13.36
C ASN A 117 12.12 5.43 12.47
N LEU A 118 11.81 5.68 11.19
CA LEU A 118 12.68 6.43 10.27
C LEU A 118 12.98 7.84 10.79
N LYS A 119 11.97 8.53 11.33
CA LYS A 119 12.18 9.84 11.99
C LYS A 119 13.07 9.74 13.23
N ARG A 120 12.88 8.70 14.06
CA ARG A 120 13.74 8.45 15.24
C ARG A 120 15.18 8.12 14.87
N LEU A 121 15.40 7.53 13.69
CA LEU A 121 16.71 7.24 13.14
C LEU A 121 17.36 8.46 12.47
N GLY A 122 16.68 9.61 12.42
CA GLY A 122 17.22 10.88 11.96
C GLY A 122 17.16 11.10 10.46
N LEU A 123 16.22 10.47 9.76
CA LEU A 123 15.97 10.80 8.34
C LEU A 123 15.27 12.16 8.20
N PRO A 124 15.57 12.91 7.13
CA PRO A 124 16.39 12.52 5.97
C PRO A 124 17.91 12.75 6.11
N GLU A 125 18.38 13.39 7.18
CA GLU A 125 19.78 13.83 7.27
C GLU A 125 20.78 12.71 7.58
N ASN A 126 20.31 11.59 8.14
CA ASN A 126 21.16 10.47 8.60
C ASN A 126 21.03 9.22 7.71
N GLY A 127 21.90 9.10 6.70
CA GLY A 127 21.95 7.92 5.83
C GLY A 127 22.27 6.60 6.56
N MET A 128 22.98 6.64 7.70
CA MET A 128 23.20 5.43 8.51
C MET A 128 21.88 4.93 9.11
N GLY A 129 20.99 5.85 9.49
CA GLY A 129 19.65 5.51 9.99
C GLY A 129 18.83 4.77 8.95
N GLU A 130 18.90 5.21 7.70
CA GLU A 130 18.19 4.58 6.59
C GLU A 130 18.71 3.17 6.28
N TYR A 131 20.03 3.01 6.28
CA TYR A 131 20.67 1.70 6.14
C TYR A 131 20.28 0.73 7.27
N LEU A 132 20.29 1.20 8.53
CA LEU A 132 19.88 0.36 9.67
C LEU A 132 18.41 -0.05 9.57
N PHE A 133 17.53 0.85 9.13
CA PHE A 133 16.13 0.55 8.90
C PHE A 133 15.95 -0.54 7.84
N ASP A 134 16.63 -0.41 6.70
CA ASP A 134 16.63 -1.42 5.64
C ASP A 134 17.03 -2.79 6.19
N LYS A 135 18.12 -2.87 6.99
CA LYS A 135 18.62 -4.16 7.49
C LYS A 135 17.78 -4.80 8.59
N HIS A 136 17.16 -4.01 9.46
CA HIS A 136 16.57 -4.55 10.70
C HIS A 136 15.06 -4.41 10.80
N SER A 137 14.46 -3.36 10.25
CA SER A 137 13.04 -3.08 10.49
C SER A 137 12.13 -3.63 9.39
N VAL A 138 12.62 -3.71 8.15
CA VAL A 138 11.79 -4.15 7.01
C VAL A 138 11.61 -5.67 7.00
N LYS A 139 12.65 -6.43 7.39
CA LYS A 139 12.68 -7.91 7.35
C LYS A 139 11.91 -8.61 8.48
N GLU A 140 11.77 -7.99 9.64
CA GLU A 140 11.07 -8.61 10.78
C GLU A 140 9.54 -8.60 10.62
N SER A 141 9.04 -8.01 9.53
CA SER A 141 7.62 -7.80 9.30
C SER A 141 7.02 -8.68 8.18
N SER A 142 7.79 -9.67 7.70
CA SER A 142 7.42 -10.67 6.68
C SER A 142 7.14 -12.03 7.31
#